data_AF-A0A6L7CYJ7-F1
#
_entry.id   AF-A0A6L7CYJ7-F1
#
_cell.length_a   1.000
_cell.length_b   1.000
_cell.length_c   1.000
_cell.angle_alpha   90.00
_cell.angle_beta   90.00
_cell.angle_gamma   90.00
#
_symmetry.space_group_name_H-M   'P 1'
#
loop_
_entity.id
_entity.type
_entity.pdbx_description
1 polymer ?
#
loop_
_entity_poly.entity_id
_entity_poly.type
_entity_poly.pdbx_seq_one_letter_code
_entity_poly.pdbx_strand_id
1 'polypeptide(L)'
;NEMGGDISFHSQPNRGSTFWFHINLDLNPNIIIEGPSTQCLAGKRLAYVEPNSAAAQCTLDILSETPLEVVYSPTFSALPPAHY
;
A
#
# COMPACT_ATOMS: atom_id res chain seq x y z
N ASN A 1 29.98 4.28 -2.89
CA ASN A 1 28.50 4.31 -3.03
C ASN A 1 28.12 5.27 -4.12
N GLU A 2 27.46 4.79 -5.17
CA GLU A 2 27.08 5.59 -6.36
C GLU A 2 26.07 6.71 -6.06
N MET A 3 25.28 6.59 -4.97
CA MET A 3 24.24 7.57 -4.60
C MET A 3 24.46 8.25 -3.23
N GLY A 4 25.69 8.21 -2.69
CA GLY A 4 26.07 8.97 -1.49
C GLY A 4 25.33 8.64 -0.18
N GLY A 5 24.58 7.53 -0.13
CA GLY A 5 23.79 7.08 1.01
C GLY A 5 24.37 5.89 1.79
N ASP A 6 23.57 5.34 2.70
CA ASP A 6 23.89 4.16 3.52
C ASP A 6 22.86 3.02 3.36
N ILE A 7 23.33 1.81 3.66
CA ILE A 7 22.53 0.58 3.63
C ILE A 7 22.66 -0.09 5.00
N SER A 8 21.53 -0.41 5.61
CA SER A 8 21.44 -1.16 6.87
C SER A 8 20.55 -2.39 6.69
N PHE A 9 20.82 -3.48 7.41
CA PHE A 9 19.95 -4.65 7.38
C PHE A 9 19.79 -5.28 8.76
N HIS A 10 18.64 -5.91 8.97
CA HIS A 10 18.32 -6.70 10.15
C HIS A 10 17.76 -8.04 9.70
N SER A 11 18.34 -9.13 10.16
CA SER A 11 17.90 -10.49 9.83
C SER A 11 17.82 -11.35 11.08
N GLN A 12 16.76 -12.12 11.19
CA GLN A 12 16.57 -13.09 12.26
C GLN A 12 16.20 -14.45 11.63
N PRO A 13 16.85 -15.56 12.03
CA PRO A 13 16.50 -16.89 11.53
C PRO A 13 14.99 -17.15 11.67
N ASN A 14 14.37 -17.62 10.59
CA ASN A 14 12.93 -17.92 10.50
C ASN A 14 11.98 -16.72 10.72
N ARG A 15 12.47 -15.48 10.64
CA ARG A 15 11.63 -14.26 10.76
C ARG A 15 11.80 -13.26 9.60
N GLY A 16 12.58 -13.63 8.60
CA GLY A 16 12.85 -12.80 7.43
C GLY A 16 13.97 -11.78 7.67
N SER A 17 14.12 -10.90 6.68
CA SER A 17 15.14 -9.85 6.66
C SER A 17 14.50 -8.53 6.21
N THR A 18 14.94 -7.43 6.81
CA THR A 18 14.58 -6.08 6.38
C THR A 18 15.85 -5.34 5.98
N PHE A 19 15.80 -4.69 4.82
CA PHE A 19 16.87 -3.87 4.29
C PHE A 19 16.37 -2.43 4.24
N TRP A 20 17.14 -1.51 4.83
CA TRP A 20 16.89 -0.08 4.77
C TRP A 20 17.94 0.56 3.87
N PHE A 21 17.48 1.36 2.92
CA PHE A 21 18.31 2.15 2.04
C PHE A 21 18.01 3.60 2.32
N HIS A 22 19.01 4.34 2.80
CA HIS A 22 18.94 5.79 2.89
C HIS A 22 19.71 6.36 1.71
N ILE A 23 19.02 7.06 0.81
CA ILE A 23 19.61 7.67 -0.38
C ILE A 23 19.21 9.15 -0.43
N ASN A 24 20.13 9.99 -0.90
CA ASN A 24 19.84 11.40 -1.13
C ASN A 24 19.30 11.55 -2.56
N LEU A 25 18.09 12.08 -2.69
CA LEU A 25 17.45 12.33 -3.97
C LEU A 25 17.12 13.81 -4.08
N ASP A 26 17.59 14.45 -5.15
CA ASP A 26 17.16 15.80 -5.50
C ASP A 26 15.73 15.75 -6.06
N LEU A 27 14.85 16.60 -5.54
CA LEU A 27 13.47 16.70 -6.00
C LEU A 27 13.41 17.37 -7.37
N ASN A 28 12.71 16.77 -8.33
CA ASN A 28 12.42 17.41 -9.60
C ASN A 28 11.22 18.37 -9.46
N PRO A 29 11.41 19.70 -9.55
CA PRO A 29 10.33 20.67 -9.37
C PRO A 29 9.30 20.66 -10.51
N ASN A 30 9.61 19.99 -11.63
CA ASN A 30 8.73 19.92 -12.80
C ASN A 30 7.82 18.67 -12.80
N ILE A 31 7.77 17.93 -11.69
CA ILE A 31 6.93 16.74 -11.60
C ILE A 31 5.45 17.12 -11.63
N ILE A 32 4.71 16.62 -12.61
CA ILE A 32 3.25 16.75 -12.68
C ILE A 32 2.67 15.58 -11.89
N ILE A 33 2.12 15.88 -10.71
CA ILE A 33 1.48 14.90 -9.81
C ILE A 33 -0.03 14.87 -10.10
N GLU A 34 -0.42 14.64 -11.34
CA GLU A 34 -1.83 14.39 -11.67
C GLU A 34 -1.99 12.95 -12.12
N GLY A 35 -2.37 12.09 -11.17
CA GLY A 35 -2.92 10.78 -11.47
C GLY A 35 -4.34 10.91 -12.05
N PRO A 36 -4.86 9.83 -12.67
CA PRO A 36 -6.25 9.83 -13.12
C PRO A 36 -7.21 10.07 -11.94
N SER A 37 -8.22 10.92 -12.15
CA SER A 37 -9.23 11.18 -11.13
C SER A 37 -9.97 9.90 -10.73
N THR A 38 -9.98 9.62 -9.43
CA THR A 38 -10.70 8.47 -8.84
C THR A 38 -12.09 8.85 -8.34
N GLN A 39 -12.58 10.06 -8.64
CA GLN A 39 -13.90 10.52 -8.19
C GLN A 39 -15.05 9.65 -8.66
N CYS A 40 -14.90 8.96 -9.80
CA CYS A 40 -15.90 8.01 -10.29
C CYS A 40 -16.13 6.83 -9.32
N LEU A 41 -15.23 6.59 -8.38
CA LEU A 41 -15.32 5.55 -7.36
C LEU A 41 -16.08 6.00 -6.11
N ALA A 42 -16.46 7.27 -6.00
CA ALA A 42 -17.17 7.78 -4.82
C ALA A 42 -18.49 7.02 -4.59
N GLY A 43 -18.70 6.55 -3.36
CA GLY A 43 -19.86 5.75 -2.96
C GLY A 43 -19.90 4.34 -3.55
N LYS A 44 -18.84 3.90 -4.27
CA LYS A 44 -18.66 2.49 -4.62
C LYS A 44 -18.05 1.76 -3.43
N ARG A 45 -18.52 0.53 -3.24
CA ARG A 45 -18.04 -0.34 -2.18
C ARG A 45 -17.13 -1.39 -2.80
N LEU A 46 -16.08 -1.77 -2.10
CA LEU A 46 -15.16 -2.82 -2.55
C LEU A 46 -14.96 -3.82 -1.40
N ALA A 47 -15.31 -5.08 -1.64
CA ALA A 47 -14.86 -6.16 -0.78
C ALA A 47 -13.41 -6.50 -1.12
N TYR A 48 -12.52 -6.35 -0.14
CA TYR A 48 -11.11 -6.71 -0.28
C TYR A 48 -10.80 -7.90 0.62
N VAL A 49 -10.50 -9.05 0.01
CA VAL A 49 -10.17 -10.28 0.73
C VAL A 49 -8.69 -10.61 0.58
N GLU A 50 -7.94 -10.49 1.67
CA GLU A 50 -6.50 -10.77 1.67
C GLU A 50 -6.07 -11.38 3.03
N PRO A 51 -5.69 -12.67 3.07
CA PRO A 51 -5.27 -13.33 4.30
C PRO A 51 -3.89 -12.84 4.81
N ASN A 52 -3.03 -12.32 3.94
CA ASN A 52 -1.73 -11.79 4.34
C ASN A 52 -1.87 -10.35 4.84
N SER A 53 -1.71 -10.15 6.16
CA SER A 53 -1.87 -8.83 6.77
C SER A 53 -0.94 -7.75 6.22
N ALA A 54 0.28 -8.09 5.79
CA ALA A 54 1.21 -7.14 5.21
C ALA A 54 0.76 -6.69 3.81
N ALA A 55 0.34 -7.64 2.96
CA ALA A 55 -0.22 -7.32 1.64
C ALA A 55 -1.54 -6.53 1.77
N ALA A 56 -2.35 -6.89 2.77
CA ALA A 56 -3.59 -6.21 3.07
C ALA A 56 -3.35 -4.75 3.45
N GLN A 57 -2.42 -4.50 4.38
CA GLN A 57 -2.09 -3.15 4.82
C GLN A 57 -1.57 -2.30 3.65
N CYS A 58 -0.60 -2.81 2.88
CA CYS A 58 -0.08 -2.08 1.72
C CYS A 58 -1.17 -1.70 0.72
N THR A 59 -2.11 -2.61 0.45
CA THR A 59 -3.20 -2.35 -0.50
C THR A 59 -4.22 -1.36 0.07
N LEU A 60 -4.53 -1.46 1.36
CA LEU A 60 -5.42 -0.53 2.04
C LEU A 60 -4.85 0.89 2.07
N ASP A 61 -3.54 1.04 2.26
CA ASP A 61 -2.86 2.33 2.22
C ASP A 61 -3.03 2.98 0.84
N ILE A 62 -2.84 2.22 -0.25
CA ILE A 62 -3.05 2.70 -1.63
C ILE A 62 -4.53 3.08 -1.85
N LEU A 63 -5.46 2.22 -1.45
CA LEU A 63 -6.89 2.46 -1.66
C LEU A 63 -7.42 3.63 -0.82
N SER A 64 -6.78 3.96 0.30
CA SER A 64 -7.15 5.08 1.17
C SER A 64 -7.01 6.44 0.49
N GLU A 65 -6.23 6.53 -0.59
CA GLU A 65 -6.09 7.73 -1.43
C GLU A 65 -7.27 7.91 -2.41
N THR A 66 -8.25 7.00 -2.39
CA THR A 66 -9.43 7.02 -3.26
C THR A 66 -10.71 7.17 -2.43
N PRO A 67 -11.83 7.63 -3.03
CA PRO A 67 -13.10 7.75 -2.32
C PRO A 67 -13.86 6.41 -2.21
N LEU A 68 -13.20 5.26 -2.37
CA LEU A 68 -13.80 3.94 -2.23
C LEU A 68 -14.15 3.64 -0.77
N GLU A 69 -15.31 3.01 -0.58
CA GLU A 69 -15.65 2.38 0.68
C GLU A 69 -15.11 0.94 0.69
N VAL A 70 -13.91 0.75 1.26
CA VAL A 70 -13.27 -0.57 1.32
C VAL A 70 -13.71 -1.34 2.55
N VAL A 71 -14.18 -2.57 2.35
CA VAL A 71 -14.47 -3.54 3.42
C VAL A 71 -13.46 -4.67 3.33
N TYR A 72 -12.51 -4.65 4.26
CA TYR A 72 -11.46 -5.66 4.35
C TYR A 72 -11.90 -6.87 5.18
N SER A 73 -11.50 -8.06 4.73
CA SER A 73 -11.55 -9.27 5.54
C SER A 73 -10.43 -10.24 5.16
N PRO A 74 -9.82 -10.98 6.11
CA PRO A 74 -8.86 -12.03 5.79
C PRO A 74 -9.47 -13.21 5.02
N THR A 75 -10.79 -13.41 5.12
CA THR A 75 -11.52 -14.49 4.44
C THR A 75 -12.84 -13.99 3.86
N PHE A 76 -13.32 -14.65 2.81
CA PHE A 76 -14.60 -14.28 2.19
C PHE A 76 -15.79 -14.47 3.15
N SER A 77 -15.79 -15.53 3.96
CA SER A 77 -16.89 -15.84 4.88
C SER A 77 -17.07 -14.85 6.03
N ALA A 78 -16.02 -14.08 6.34
CA ALA A 78 -16.08 -13.04 7.38
C ALA A 78 -16.54 -11.67 6.83
N LEU A 79 -16.78 -11.55 5.51
CA LEU A 79 -17.40 -10.35 4.95
C LEU A 79 -18.87 -10.25 5.36
N PRO A 80 -19.36 -9.03 5.69
CA PRO A 80 -20.78 -8.84 5.92
C PRO A 80 -21.57 -9.12 4.63
N PRO A 81 -22.81 -9.65 4.72
CA PRO A 81 -23.68 -9.80 3.56
C PRO A 81 -24.04 -8.42 3.01
N ALA A 82 -23.42 -8.03 1.91
CA ALA A 82 -23.68 -6.77 1.23
C ALA A 82 -23.40 -6.91 -0.27
N HIS A 83 -23.94 -5.97 -1.05
CA HIS A 83 -23.53 -5.77 -2.43
C HIS A 83 -22.29 -4.87 -2.43
N TYR A 84 -21.21 -5.40 -3.01
CA TYR A 84 -19.94 -4.72 -3.22
C TYR A 84 -19.77 -4.51 -4.72
#